data_AF-A0A3D0XR13-F1
#
_entry.id   AF-A0A3D0XR13-F1
#
_cell.length_a   1.000
_cell.length_b   1.000
_cell.length_c   1.000
_cell.angle_alpha   90.00
_cell.angle_beta   90.00
_cell.angle_gamma   90.00
#
_symmetry.space_group_name_H-M   'P 1'
#
loop_
_entity.id
_entity.type
_entity.pdbx_description
1 polymer ?
#
loop_
_entity_poly.entity_id
_entity_poly.type
_entity_poly.pdbx_seq_one_letter_code
_entity_poly.pdbx_strand_id
1 'polypeptide(L)' 'MLLTGAQIIMECLLEQNVDTVFGYPGGAVLNIYDALYEYR' A
#
# COMPACT_ATOMS: atom_id res chain seq x y z
N MET A 1 -4.29 12.05 12.16
CA MET A 1 -4.23 12.63 10.80
C MET A 1 -5.10 11.79 9.89
N LEU A 2 -5.74 12.37 8.88
CA LEU A 2 -6.52 11.60 7.91
C LEU A 2 -5.54 10.93 6.93
N LEU A 3 -5.58 9.60 6.84
CA LEU A 3 -4.74 8.82 5.94
C LEU A 3 -5.26 8.91 4.50
N THR A 4 -4.36 8.82 3.52
CA THR A 4 -4.76 8.63 2.12
C THR A 4 -5.28 7.21 1.89
N GLY A 5 -6.01 6.97 0.79
CA GLY A 5 -6.46 5.63 0.44
C GLY A 5 -5.31 4.62 0.30
N ALA A 6 -4.16 5.03 -0.24
CA ALA A 6 -2.99 4.17 -0.38
C ALA A 6 -2.37 3.79 0.99
N GLN A 7 -2.30 4.76 1.91
CA GLN A 7 -1.81 4.51 3.28
C GLN A 7 -2.76 3.58 4.04
N ILE A 8 -4.07 3.73 3.87
CA ILE A 8 -5.07 2.83 4.48
C ILE A 8 -4.82 1.39 4.02
N ILE A 9 -4.52 1.16 2.74
CA ILE A 9 -4.18 -0.18 2.24
C ILE A 9 -2.94 -0.72 2.97
N MET A 10 -1.90 0.09 3.17
CA MET A 10 -0.68 -0.36 3.88
C MET A 10 -0.97 -0.76 5.33
N GLU A 11 -1.70 0.09 6.07
CA GLU A 11 -2.10 -0.21 7.45
C GLU A 11 -2.89 -1.52 7.54
N CYS A 12 -3.85 -1.73 6.62
CA CYS A 12 -4.61 -2.99 6.58
C CYS A 12 -3.72 -4.20 6.28
N LEU A 13 -2.76 -4.10 5.37
CA LEU A 13 -1.85 -5.21 5.06
C LEU A 13 -0.96 -5.55 6.26
N LEU A 14 -0.44 -4.55 6.96
CA LEU A 14 0.36 -4.73 8.18
C LEU A 14 -0.46 -5.33 9.32
N GLU A 15 -1.67 -4.83 9.56
CA GLU A 15 -2.59 -5.34 10.58
C GLU A 15 -2.92 -6.82 10.37
N GLN A 16 -3.06 -7.24 9.10
CA GLN A 16 -3.32 -8.62 8.74
C GLN A 16 -2.06 -9.49 8.65
N ASN A 17 -0.88 -8.94 9.00
CA ASN A 17 0.42 -9.62 8.92
C ASN A 17 0.72 -10.18 7.53
N VAL A 18 0.37 -9.44 6.47
CA VAL A 18 0.69 -9.82 5.09
C VAL A 18 2.18 -9.58 4.84
N ASP A 19 2.91 -10.64 4.48
CA ASP A 19 4.35 -10.56 4.17
C ASP A 19 4.64 -10.38 2.67
N THR A 20 3.72 -10.84 1.81
CA THR A 20 3.91 -10.85 0.35
C THR A 20 2.67 -10.36 -0.37
N VAL A 21 2.84 -9.41 -1.29
CA VAL A 21 1.78 -8.91 -2.18
C VAL A 21 2.18 -9.09 -3.65
N PHE A 22 1.24 -9.52 -4.47
CA PHE A 22 1.41 -9.53 -5.93
C PHE A 22 0.85 -8.24 -6.51
N GLY A 23 1.72 -7.46 -7.16
CA GLY A 23 1.35 -6.21 -7.81
C GLY A 23 1.42 -6.31 -9.33
N TYR A 24 0.35 -5.86 -10.01
CA TYR A 24 0.38 -5.55 -11.44
C TYR A 24 0.40 -4.01 -11.63
N PRO A 25 1.50 -3.41 -12.13
CA PRO A 25 1.64 -1.96 -12.17
C PRO A 25 0.78 -1.32 -13.26
N GLY A 26 0.39 -0.06 -13.02
CA GLY A 26 -0.38 0.77 -13.96
C GLY A 26 -0.61 2.16 -13.40
N GLY A 27 -0.92 3.14 -14.26
CA GLY A 27 -1.03 4.55 -13.85
C GLY A 27 -2.07 4.81 -12.75
N ALA A 28 -3.17 4.03 -12.75
CA ALA A 28 -4.23 4.16 -11.75
C ALA A 28 -3.85 3.69 -10.34
N VAL A 29 -2.79 2.88 -10.22
CA VAL A 29 -2.37 2.25 -8.95
C VAL A 29 -0.97 2.69 -8.51
N LEU A 30 -0.35 3.62 -9.23
CA LEU A 30 1.04 4.04 -8.96
C LEU A 30 1.23 4.56 -7.54
N ASN A 31 0.24 5.32 -7.04
CA ASN A 31 0.22 5.84 -5.68
C ASN A 31 0.23 4.75 -4.58
N ILE A 32 -0.27 3.54 -4.87
CA ILE A 32 -0.21 2.41 -3.94
C ILE A 32 1.22 1.86 -3.87
N TYR A 33 1.93 1.78 -5.00
CA TYR A 33 3.34 1.37 -5.02
C TYR A 33 4.23 2.41 -4.35
N ASP A 34 3.96 3.70 -4.56
CA ASP A 34 4.68 4.78 -3.87
C ASP A 34 4.54 4.62 -2.35
N ALA A 35 3.31 4.44 -1.85
CA ALA A 35 3.07 4.19 -0.43
C ALA A 35 3.72 2.89 0.08
N LEU A 36 3.70 1.82 -0.70
CA LEU A 36 4.36 0.55 -0.34
C LEU A 36 5.87 0.72 -0.15
N TYR A 37 6.52 1.58 -0.94
CA TYR A 37 7.94 1.89 -0.80
C TYR A 37 8.25 2.73 0.45
N GLU A 38 7.31 3.52 0.95
CA GLU A 38 7.45 4.30 2.19
C GLU A 38 7.34 3.43 3.46
N TYR A 39 6.59 2.32 3.40
CA TYR A 39 6.26 1.45 4.54
C TYR A 39 7.17 0.20 4.65
N ARG A 40 8.46 0.35 4.39
CA ARG A 40 9.45 -0.74 4.52
C ARG A 40 9.63 -1.26 5.94
#